data_AF-A0A1P8Y9W3-F1
#
_entry.id   AF-A0A1P8Y9W3-F1
#
_cell.length_a   1.000
_cell.length_b   1.000
_cell.length_c   1.000
_cell.angle_alpha   90.00
_cell.angle_beta   90.00
_cell.angle_gamma   90.00
#
_symmetry.space_group_name_H-M   'P 1'
#
loop_
_entity.id
_entity.type
_entity.pdbx_description
1 polymer ?
#
loop_
_entity_poly.entity_id
_entity_poly.type
_entity_poly.pdbx_seq_one_letter_code
_entity_poly.pdbx_strand_id
1 'polypeptide(L)'
;MIADEGVDAVVVRVANDAIRLGPDSVLAEAGAVWDDVVARTVEAGLGGLECLSGIPGSAGATPVQNVGAYGVEVGTLLRRVQLLDRATGEVRWVTPDELGLGYRTSVLKHSDAALALAVELDLRPDGLSEPLRYRELAHAMGAEEGERRPAAKVREVVLGLRGGKGMVLDPADHDTWSAGSFFTNPVLADDRLPAVLAAIAARLGGDVRVPQFPGDTGTKLSAGWLIERAGFTKGHPGADAAARLSTKHTLALTNRGSASTEDLLALAREVRDGVQEAFGVRLEPEPVTVGCTI
;
A
#
# COMPACT_ATOMS: atom_id res chain seq x y z
N MET A 1 -10.67 7.42 4.30
CA MET A 1 -11.40 8.69 4.12
C MET A 1 -12.61 8.70 5.03
N ILE A 2 -12.92 9.85 5.62
CA ILE A 2 -14.03 10.02 6.57
C ILE A 2 -14.96 11.08 5.98
N ALA A 3 -16.28 10.85 5.98
CA ALA A 3 -17.26 11.79 5.46
C ALA A 3 -17.08 13.21 6.04
N ASP A 4 -17.42 14.24 5.25
CA ASP A 4 -17.24 15.65 5.62
C ASP A 4 -18.10 16.03 6.83
N GLU A 5 -19.29 15.46 6.93
CA GLU A 5 -20.20 15.56 8.07
C GLU A 5 -19.74 14.78 9.31
N GLY A 6 -18.68 13.97 9.18
CA GLY A 6 -18.20 13.05 10.20
C GLY A 6 -19.07 11.79 10.30
N VAL A 7 -18.96 11.09 11.43
CA VAL A 7 -19.78 9.93 11.75
C VAL A 7 -20.22 9.99 13.21
N ASP A 8 -21.45 9.57 13.49
CA ASP A 8 -21.94 9.41 14.86
C ASP A 8 -21.37 8.12 15.47
N ALA A 9 -20.10 8.17 15.87
CA ALA A 9 -19.37 7.03 16.40
C ALA A 9 -18.32 7.47 17.42
N VAL A 10 -17.98 6.56 18.33
CA VAL A 10 -16.83 6.72 19.23
C VAL A 10 -15.55 6.32 18.48
N VAL A 11 -14.59 7.23 18.42
CA VAL A 11 -13.27 6.95 17.86
C VAL A 11 -12.35 6.40 18.96
N VAL A 12 -11.93 5.14 18.81
CA VAL A 12 -10.91 4.53 19.66
C VAL A 12 -9.56 4.62 18.97
N ARG A 13 -8.65 5.42 19.52
CA ARG A 13 -7.27 5.50 19.03
C ARG A 13 -6.42 4.41 19.69
N VAL A 14 -5.97 3.45 18.88
CA VAL A 14 -5.00 2.42 19.30
C VAL A 14 -3.62 3.08 19.44
N ALA A 15 -3.11 3.16 20.68
CA ALA A 15 -1.90 3.91 21.02
C ALA A 15 -0.91 3.11 21.89
N ASN A 16 -1.10 1.80 22.02
CA ASN A 16 -0.10 0.89 22.60
C ASN A 16 1.04 0.69 21.59
N ASP A 17 2.25 1.11 21.92
CA ASP A 17 3.32 1.35 20.95
C ASP A 17 4.65 0.66 21.28
N ALA A 18 4.67 -0.28 22.24
CA ALA A 18 5.91 -0.95 22.59
C ALA A 18 6.48 -1.78 21.42
N ILE A 19 7.78 -1.65 21.19
CA ILE A 19 8.54 -2.43 20.20
C ILE A 19 9.65 -3.20 20.92
N ARG A 20 9.61 -4.53 20.80
CA ARG A 20 10.55 -5.46 21.45
C ARG A 20 11.26 -6.27 20.38
N LEU A 21 12.58 -6.13 20.32
CA LEU A 21 13.43 -6.89 19.40
C LEU A 21 13.83 -8.22 20.03
N GLY A 22 13.67 -9.29 19.27
CA GLY A 22 14.28 -10.59 19.51
C GLY A 22 15.54 -10.79 18.66
N PRO A 23 16.18 -11.97 18.75
CA PRO A 23 17.36 -12.28 17.94
C PRO A 23 17.07 -12.38 16.44
N ASP A 24 15.85 -12.80 16.08
CA ASP A 24 15.41 -13.10 14.71
C ASP A 24 13.99 -12.59 14.43
N SER A 25 13.50 -11.66 15.25
CA SER A 25 12.09 -11.26 15.22
C SER A 25 11.87 -9.90 15.88
N VAL A 26 10.74 -9.27 15.57
CA VAL A 26 10.26 -8.09 16.28
C VAL A 26 8.80 -8.30 16.67
N LEU A 27 8.50 -7.98 17.93
CA LEU A 27 7.14 -7.85 18.44
C LEU A 27 6.82 -6.35 18.57
N ALA A 28 5.85 -5.88 17.81
CA ALA A 28 5.37 -4.50 17.85
C ALA A 28 3.91 -4.46 18.28
N GLU A 29 3.58 -3.64 19.27
CA GLU A 29 2.20 -3.34 19.64
C GLU A 29 1.50 -2.55 18.52
N ALA A 30 0.18 -2.67 18.44
CA ALA A 30 -0.59 -2.26 17.27
C ALA A 30 -0.53 -0.75 16.95
N GLY A 31 -0.31 0.09 17.95
CA GLY A 31 -0.17 1.54 17.83
C GLY A 31 1.25 2.00 17.52
N ALA A 32 2.25 1.12 17.51
CA ALA A 32 3.62 1.48 17.16
C ALA A 32 3.67 2.05 15.74
N VAL A 33 4.37 3.16 15.54
CA VAL A 33 4.57 3.76 14.22
C VAL A 33 5.33 2.75 13.36
N TRP A 34 4.78 2.40 12.20
CA TRP A 34 5.31 1.32 11.38
C TRP A 34 6.76 1.58 10.96
N ASP A 35 7.07 2.78 10.48
CA ASP A 35 8.44 3.07 10.05
C ASP A 35 9.46 3.09 11.20
N ASP A 36 9.02 3.35 12.44
CA ASP A 36 9.88 3.22 13.63
C ASP A 36 10.19 1.74 13.91
N VAL A 37 9.23 0.82 13.69
CA VAL A 37 9.50 -0.63 13.75
C VAL A 37 10.59 -0.99 12.74
N VAL A 38 10.43 -0.57 11.48
CA VAL A 38 11.41 -0.86 10.42
C VAL A 38 12.78 -0.24 10.72
N ALA A 39 12.82 1.01 11.20
CA ALA A 39 14.06 1.69 11.56
C ALA A 39 14.81 0.92 12.65
N ARG A 40 14.11 0.58 13.75
CA ARG A 40 14.72 -0.11 14.89
C ARG A 40 15.23 -1.50 14.54
N THR A 41 14.56 -2.24 13.65
CA THR A 41 15.08 -3.54 13.20
C THR A 41 16.35 -3.37 12.38
N VAL A 42 16.38 -2.41 11.45
CA VAL A 42 17.54 -2.15 10.59
C VAL A 42 18.73 -1.62 11.41
N GLU A 43 18.50 -0.73 12.37
CA GLU A 43 19.53 -0.22 13.30
C GLU A 43 20.13 -1.32 14.18
N ALA A 44 19.33 -2.33 14.54
CA ALA A 44 19.79 -3.51 15.26
C ALA A 44 20.55 -4.52 14.37
N GLY A 45 20.77 -4.20 13.09
CA GLY A 45 21.44 -5.09 12.13
C GLY A 45 20.57 -6.25 11.65
N LEU A 46 19.24 -6.13 11.76
CA LEU A 46 18.29 -7.15 11.32
C LEU A 46 17.67 -6.76 9.97
N GLY A 47 17.63 -7.72 9.04
CA GLY A 47 16.98 -7.56 7.74
C GLY A 47 15.56 -8.14 7.70
N GLY A 48 14.85 -7.89 6.60
CA GLY A 48 13.49 -8.34 6.33
C GLY A 48 12.53 -7.19 6.00
N LEU A 49 12.49 -6.17 6.85
CA LEU A 49 11.49 -5.09 6.77
C LEU A 49 11.90 -3.90 5.90
N GLU A 50 13.15 -3.80 5.46
CA GLU A 50 13.71 -2.62 4.80
C GLU A 50 12.97 -2.18 3.53
N CYS A 51 12.39 -3.11 2.75
CA CYS A 51 11.57 -2.80 1.58
C CYS A 51 10.26 -2.08 1.92
N LEU A 52 9.83 -2.15 3.18
CA LEU A 52 8.60 -1.56 3.72
C LEU A 52 8.87 -0.21 4.42
N SER A 53 10.09 0.32 4.30
CA SER A 53 10.50 1.62 4.85
C SER A 53 9.67 2.77 4.29
N GLY A 54 9.38 3.77 5.12
CA GLY A 54 8.66 4.99 4.78
C GLY A 54 7.17 4.80 4.53
N ILE A 55 6.60 3.63 4.84
CA ILE A 55 5.15 3.43 4.85
C ILE A 55 4.58 4.07 6.13
N PRO A 56 3.61 4.99 6.04
CA PRO A 56 3.01 5.60 7.22
C PRO A 56 2.01 4.66 7.90
N GLY A 57 1.54 5.06 9.08
CA GLY A 57 0.54 4.31 9.84
C GLY A 57 1.14 3.46 10.95
N SER A 58 0.33 2.57 11.50
CA SER A 58 0.70 1.77 12.67
C SER A 58 0.94 0.30 12.34
N ALA A 59 1.75 -0.37 13.16
CA ALA A 59 2.12 -1.77 12.97
C ALA A 59 0.89 -2.70 12.91
N GLY A 60 -0.12 -2.45 13.75
CA GLY A 60 -1.35 -3.24 13.79
C GLY A 60 -2.25 -3.10 12.56
N ALA A 61 -2.12 -2.01 11.80
CA ALA A 61 -2.84 -1.83 10.54
C ALA A 61 -2.22 -2.64 9.38
N THR A 62 -0.95 -3.01 9.49
CA THR A 62 -0.21 -3.65 8.40
C THR A 62 -0.74 -5.03 7.96
N PRO A 63 -1.16 -5.94 8.86
CA PRO A 63 -1.77 -7.21 8.44
C PRO A 63 -3.18 -7.04 7.84
N VAL A 64 -3.91 -5.95 8.13
CA VAL A 64 -5.29 -5.78 7.66
C VAL A 64 -5.37 -5.77 6.14
N GLN A 65 -4.45 -5.07 5.49
CA GLN A 65 -4.38 -5.00 4.03
C GLN A 65 -3.14 -5.70 3.48
N ASN A 66 -2.48 -6.58 4.25
CA ASN A 66 -1.21 -7.20 3.86
C ASN A 66 -0.26 -6.16 3.21
N VAL A 67 0.06 -5.12 3.98
CA VAL A 67 0.82 -3.96 3.50
C VAL A 67 2.08 -4.42 2.80
N GLY A 68 2.38 -3.84 1.64
CA GLY A 68 3.52 -4.25 0.84
C GLY A 68 4.06 -3.16 -0.07
N ALA A 69 5.37 -3.15 -0.27
CA ALA A 69 6.07 -2.26 -1.17
C ALA A 69 7.36 -2.91 -1.65
N TYR A 70 7.82 -2.51 -2.83
CA TYR A 70 9.11 -2.95 -3.40
C TYR A 70 9.33 -4.47 -3.39
N GLY A 71 8.27 -5.24 -3.65
CA GLY A 71 8.35 -6.69 -3.83
C GLY A 71 8.30 -7.51 -2.53
N VAL A 72 8.08 -6.86 -1.39
CA VAL A 72 7.87 -7.49 -0.08
C VAL A 72 6.49 -7.12 0.44
N GLU A 73 5.84 -8.06 1.11
CA GLU A 73 4.56 -7.89 1.79
C GLU A 73 4.69 -8.37 3.24
N VAL A 74 3.94 -7.77 4.15
CA VAL A 74 3.97 -8.11 5.58
C VAL A 74 3.68 -9.59 5.79
N GLY A 75 2.76 -10.17 5.03
CA GLY A 75 2.40 -11.58 5.11
C GLY A 75 3.57 -12.54 4.87
N THR A 76 4.60 -12.15 4.11
CA THR A 76 5.77 -13.01 3.89
C THR A 76 6.72 -13.08 5.08
N LEU A 77 6.57 -12.15 6.04
CA LEU A 77 7.41 -12.00 7.23
C LEU A 77 6.59 -12.17 8.51
N LEU A 78 5.28 -12.34 8.41
CA LEU A 78 4.40 -12.37 9.55
C LEU A 78 4.51 -13.70 10.28
N ARG A 79 4.87 -13.68 11.56
CA ARG A 79 4.88 -14.87 12.41
C ARG A 79 3.51 -15.10 13.02
N ARG A 80 2.88 -14.03 13.55
CA ARG A 80 1.53 -14.06 14.14
C ARG A 80 1.02 -12.66 14.45
N VAL A 81 -0.31 -12.54 14.61
CA VAL A 81 -0.99 -11.32 15.06
C VAL A 81 -1.78 -11.63 16.33
N GLN A 82 -1.72 -10.75 17.32
CA GLN A 82 -2.60 -10.84 18.48
C GLN A 82 -3.90 -10.13 18.14
N LEU A 83 -5.02 -10.84 18.16
CA LEU A 83 -6.34 -10.31 17.86
C LEU A 83 -7.20 -10.30 19.12
N LEU A 84 -7.95 -9.22 19.31
CA LEU A 84 -9.11 -9.13 20.20
C LEU A 84 -10.37 -9.39 19.40
N ASP A 85 -11.10 -10.45 19.71
CA ASP A 85 -12.47 -10.65 19.22
C ASP A 85 -13.40 -9.65 19.93
N ARG A 86 -14.08 -8.80 19.17
CA ARG A 86 -14.92 -7.73 19.72
C ARG A 86 -16.22 -8.24 20.33
N ALA A 87 -16.72 -9.40 19.91
CA ALA A 87 -17.97 -9.96 20.41
C ALA A 87 -17.76 -10.72 21.72
N THR A 88 -16.66 -11.47 21.83
CA THR A 88 -16.38 -12.32 23.01
C THR A 88 -15.44 -11.66 24.02
N GLY A 89 -14.65 -10.68 23.59
CA GLY A 89 -13.57 -10.10 24.39
C GLY A 89 -12.33 -11.00 24.49
N GLU A 90 -12.30 -12.13 23.77
CA GLU A 90 -11.17 -13.05 23.78
C GLU A 90 -9.96 -12.44 23.07
N VAL A 91 -8.79 -12.57 23.68
CA VAL A 91 -7.51 -12.21 23.08
C VAL A 91 -6.73 -13.47 22.75
N ARG A 92 -6.41 -13.66 21.46
CA ARG A 92 -5.62 -14.82 21.00
C ARG A 92 -4.60 -14.44 19.95
N TRP A 93 -3.55 -15.25 19.85
CA TRP A 93 -2.60 -15.18 18.75
C TRP A 93 -3.13 -16.00 17.57
N VAL A 94 -3.02 -15.45 16.37
CA VAL A 94 -3.40 -16.10 15.11
C VAL A 94 -2.20 -16.15 14.16
N THR A 95 -2.06 -17.24 13.41
CA THR A 95 -1.00 -17.39 12.41
C THR A 95 -1.41 -16.81 11.06
N PRO A 96 -0.48 -16.57 10.12
CA PRO A 96 -0.80 -16.07 8.77
C PRO A 96 -1.83 -16.91 8.01
N ASP A 97 -1.80 -18.24 8.19
CA ASP A 97 -2.72 -19.17 7.52
C ASP A 97 -4.19 -18.94 7.91
N GLU A 98 -4.44 -18.40 9.10
CA GLU A 98 -5.78 -18.04 9.58
C GLU A 98 -6.25 -16.68 9.06
N LEU A 99 -5.35 -15.85 8.53
CA LEU A 99 -5.64 -14.47 8.14
C LEU A 99 -6.10 -14.32 6.69
N GLY A 100 -6.04 -15.39 5.88
CA GLY A 100 -6.45 -15.35 4.47
C GLY A 100 -5.76 -14.24 3.68
N LEU A 101 -4.46 -14.06 3.91
CA LEU A 101 -3.66 -12.99 3.30
C LEU A 101 -3.56 -13.17 1.79
N GLY A 102 -3.68 -12.06 1.05
CA GLY A 102 -3.46 -11.99 -0.39
C GLY A 102 -3.08 -10.59 -0.83
N TYR A 103 -3.06 -10.31 -2.13
CA TYR A 103 -2.73 -8.97 -2.62
C TYR A 103 -3.72 -7.94 -2.06
N ARG A 104 -3.20 -7.05 -1.20
CA ARG A 104 -3.98 -6.00 -0.53
C ARG A 104 -5.18 -6.49 0.27
N THR A 105 -5.17 -7.70 0.82
CA THR A 105 -6.34 -8.27 1.52
C THR A 105 -5.99 -9.21 2.67
N SER A 106 -6.94 -9.37 3.59
CA SER A 106 -6.98 -10.35 4.69
C SER A 106 -8.44 -10.53 5.14
N VAL A 107 -8.72 -11.51 6.01
CA VAL A 107 -10.05 -11.66 6.66
C VAL A 107 -10.39 -10.48 7.59
N LEU A 108 -9.39 -9.68 7.98
CA LEU A 108 -9.59 -8.44 8.74
C LEU A 108 -10.04 -7.30 7.82
N LYS A 109 -9.74 -7.39 6.52
CA LYS A 109 -10.17 -6.40 5.54
C LYS A 109 -11.69 -6.51 5.36
N HIS A 110 -12.40 -5.40 5.56
CA HIS A 110 -13.87 -5.33 5.51
C HIS A 110 -14.62 -6.05 6.63
N SER A 111 -13.91 -6.44 7.70
CA SER A 111 -14.51 -6.98 8.91
C SER A 111 -14.23 -6.05 10.08
N ASP A 112 -15.22 -5.88 10.94
CA ASP A 112 -15.06 -5.20 12.22
C ASP A 112 -15.08 -6.20 13.39
N ALA A 113 -15.05 -7.51 13.13
CA ALA A 113 -15.16 -8.53 14.18
C ALA A 113 -13.97 -8.57 15.14
N ALA A 114 -12.78 -8.14 14.70
CA ALA A 114 -11.55 -8.24 15.48
C ALA A 114 -10.67 -6.99 15.39
N LEU A 115 -9.88 -6.75 16.44
CA LEU A 115 -8.87 -5.68 16.50
C LEU A 115 -7.48 -6.28 16.64
N ALA A 116 -6.52 -5.81 15.83
CA ALA A 116 -5.12 -6.14 16.04
C ALA A 116 -4.58 -5.40 17.27
N LEU A 117 -3.93 -6.15 18.18
CA LEU A 117 -3.31 -5.64 19.40
C LEU A 117 -1.78 -5.62 19.31
N ALA A 118 -1.20 -6.57 18.58
CA ALA A 118 0.24 -6.65 18.33
C ALA A 118 0.53 -7.51 17.09
N VAL A 119 1.69 -7.29 16.48
CA VAL A 119 2.21 -8.09 15.36
C VAL A 119 3.60 -8.61 15.71
N GLU A 120 3.86 -9.87 15.41
CA GLU A 120 5.19 -10.46 15.48
C GLU A 120 5.66 -10.82 14.08
N LEU A 121 6.85 -10.35 13.72
CA LEU A 121 7.44 -10.50 12.39
C LEU A 121 8.79 -11.22 12.50
N ASP A 122 9.02 -12.15 11.58
CA ASP A 122 10.31 -12.77 11.34
C ASP A 122 11.28 -11.75 10.73
N LEU A 123 12.52 -11.78 11.22
CA LEU A 123 13.63 -10.97 10.77
C LEU A 123 14.83 -11.86 10.48
N ARG A 124 15.84 -11.24 9.88
CA ARG A 124 17.07 -11.91 9.50
C ARG A 124 18.24 -11.43 10.32
N PRO A 125 18.87 -12.31 11.11
CA PRO A 125 20.05 -11.95 11.91
C PRO A 125 21.31 -11.64 11.09
N ASP A 126 21.33 -11.97 9.79
CA ASP A 126 22.48 -11.74 8.91
C ASP A 126 22.55 -10.29 8.36
N GLY A 127 21.58 -9.45 8.70
CA GLY A 127 21.51 -8.04 8.27
C GLY A 127 21.32 -7.86 6.75
N LEU A 128 21.05 -8.95 6.02
CA LEU A 128 20.77 -8.91 4.59
C LEU A 128 19.29 -8.72 4.35
N SER A 129 18.97 -8.08 3.23
CA SER A 129 17.60 -7.85 2.81
C SER A 129 16.85 -9.12 2.45
N GLU A 130 15.54 -9.00 2.28
CA GLU A 130 14.81 -9.90 1.40
C GLU A 130 15.36 -9.82 -0.04
N PRO A 131 15.20 -10.89 -0.85
CA PRO A 131 15.56 -10.85 -2.27
C PRO A 131 14.92 -9.64 -2.97
N LEU A 132 15.71 -8.87 -3.71
CA LEU A 132 15.24 -7.69 -4.42
C LEU A 132 14.37 -8.10 -5.61
N ARG A 133 13.06 -8.22 -5.38
CA ARG A 133 12.06 -8.67 -6.37
C ARG A 133 11.41 -7.52 -7.15
N TYR A 134 11.82 -6.29 -6.90
CA TYR A 134 11.28 -5.11 -7.58
C TYR A 134 12.35 -4.46 -8.45
N ARG A 135 12.14 -4.49 -9.77
CA ARG A 135 13.13 -4.07 -10.77
C ARG A 135 13.74 -2.70 -10.52
N GLU A 136 12.92 -1.70 -10.20
CA GLU A 136 13.41 -0.34 -9.96
C GLU A 136 14.36 -0.29 -8.75
N LEU A 137 14.05 -1.05 -7.69
CA LEU A 137 14.90 -1.14 -6.51
C LEU A 137 16.19 -1.92 -6.82
N ALA A 138 16.09 -3.07 -7.51
CA ALA A 138 17.26 -3.84 -7.93
C ALA A 138 18.21 -2.98 -8.78
N HIS A 139 17.67 -2.27 -9.77
CA HIS A 139 18.44 -1.34 -10.61
C HIS A 139 19.06 -0.19 -9.80
N ALA A 140 18.31 0.45 -8.90
CA ALA A 140 18.83 1.52 -8.05
C ALA A 140 19.94 1.05 -7.09
N MET A 141 19.96 -0.25 -6.77
CA MET A 141 20.97 -0.90 -5.94
C MET A 141 22.15 -1.48 -6.74
N GLY A 142 22.16 -1.35 -8.07
CA GLY A 142 23.16 -2.00 -8.93
C GLY A 142 23.19 -3.53 -8.71
N ALA A 143 22.00 -4.14 -8.64
CA ALA A 143 21.80 -5.54 -8.34
C ALA A 143 20.91 -6.21 -9.40
N GLU A 144 21.11 -7.51 -9.60
CA GLU A 144 20.16 -8.33 -10.36
C GLU A 144 18.91 -8.64 -9.52
N GLU A 145 17.77 -8.86 -10.19
CA GLU A 145 16.54 -9.26 -9.50
C GLU A 145 16.75 -10.58 -8.74
N GLY A 146 16.38 -10.61 -7.47
CA GLY A 146 16.55 -11.78 -6.58
C GLY A 146 17.84 -11.75 -5.75
N GLU A 147 18.79 -10.85 -6.01
CA GLU A 147 19.94 -10.68 -5.13
C GLU A 147 19.55 -10.05 -3.78
N ARG A 148 20.42 -10.19 -2.79
CA ARG A 148 20.29 -9.53 -1.48
C ARG A 148 21.36 -8.46 -1.30
N ARG A 149 21.07 -7.46 -0.48
CA ARG A 149 21.97 -6.35 -0.14
C ARG A 149 21.87 -6.04 1.36
N PRO A 150 22.82 -5.30 1.97
CA PRO A 150 22.70 -4.88 3.36
C PRO A 150 21.38 -4.11 3.58
N ALA A 151 20.60 -4.52 4.58
CA ALA A 151 19.25 -4.01 4.82
C ALA A 151 19.24 -2.48 5.02
N ALA A 152 20.25 -1.94 5.72
CA ALA A 152 20.43 -0.50 5.90
C ALA A 152 20.54 0.27 4.58
N LYS A 153 21.28 -0.28 3.60
CA LYS A 153 21.42 0.38 2.29
C LYS A 153 20.14 0.30 1.48
N VAL A 154 19.44 -0.84 1.55
CA VAL A 154 18.13 -0.99 0.89
C VAL A 154 17.11 -0.01 1.46
N ARG A 155 17.05 0.16 2.79
CA ARG A 155 16.19 1.16 3.46
C ARG A 155 16.47 2.57 2.92
N GLU A 156 17.73 2.99 2.86
CA GLU A 156 18.11 4.31 2.31
C GLU A 156 17.58 4.51 0.89
N VAL A 157 17.80 3.54 0.00
CA VAL A 157 17.35 3.62 -1.40
C VAL A 157 15.83 3.59 -1.51
N VAL A 158 15.15 2.75 -0.73
CA VAL A 158 13.68 2.70 -0.67
C VAL A 158 13.10 4.05 -0.25
N LEU A 159 13.63 4.67 0.80
CA LEU A 159 13.20 5.99 1.24
C LEU A 159 13.40 7.04 0.15
N GLY A 160 14.54 7.02 -0.55
CA GLY A 160 14.79 7.90 -1.70
C GLY A 160 13.79 7.71 -2.84
N LEU A 161 13.54 6.47 -3.26
CA LEU A 161 12.57 6.14 -4.32
C LEU A 161 11.14 6.54 -3.93
N ARG A 162 10.75 6.34 -2.67
CA ARG A 162 9.42 6.76 -2.17
C ARG A 162 9.31 8.27 -2.07
N GLY A 163 10.33 8.96 -1.55
CA GLY A 163 10.37 10.41 -1.47
C GLY A 163 10.22 11.07 -2.84
N GLY A 164 10.91 10.53 -3.86
CA GLY A 164 10.76 10.97 -5.26
C GLY A 164 9.34 10.80 -5.82
N LYS A 165 8.52 9.95 -5.21
CA LYS A 165 7.11 9.69 -5.58
C LYS A 165 6.10 10.38 -4.65
N GLY A 166 6.55 11.16 -3.66
CA GLY A 166 5.66 11.75 -2.64
C GLY A 166 5.03 10.72 -1.70
N MET A 167 5.67 9.56 -1.55
CA MET A 167 5.19 8.42 -0.74
C MET A 167 5.88 8.32 0.62
N VAL A 168 6.62 9.36 1.02
CA VAL A 168 7.12 9.57 2.39
C VAL A 168 6.47 10.86 2.86
N LEU A 169 5.91 10.87 4.09
CA LEU A 169 5.22 12.05 4.60
C LEU A 169 6.18 13.23 4.77
N ASP A 170 5.79 14.37 4.21
CA ASP A 170 6.44 15.67 4.37
C ASP A 170 5.34 16.73 4.54
N PRO A 171 5.17 17.31 5.75
CA PRO A 171 4.15 18.32 5.99
C PRO A 171 4.21 19.53 5.06
N ALA A 172 5.39 19.87 4.52
CA ALA A 172 5.58 21.01 3.61
C ALA A 172 5.22 20.67 2.15
N ASP A 173 5.00 19.40 1.83
CA ASP A 173 4.69 18.93 0.49
C ASP A 173 3.27 18.35 0.41
N HIS A 174 2.36 19.11 -0.20
CA HIS A 174 0.99 18.66 -0.39
C HIS A 174 0.86 17.41 -1.29
N ASP A 175 1.89 17.00 -2.04
CA ASP A 175 1.87 15.69 -2.72
C ASP A 175 1.86 14.51 -1.74
N THR A 176 2.26 14.71 -0.49
CA THR A 176 2.24 13.68 0.56
C THR A 176 0.97 13.74 1.41
N TRP A 177 0.08 14.71 1.18
CA TRP A 177 -1.21 14.84 1.86
C TRP A 177 -2.24 13.91 1.20
N SER A 178 -1.99 12.61 1.32
CA SER A 178 -2.73 11.55 0.65
C SER A 178 -2.94 10.34 1.56
N ALA A 179 -3.71 9.37 1.09
CA ALA A 179 -3.78 8.03 1.65
C ALA A 179 -2.86 7.04 0.90
N GLY A 180 -1.79 7.54 0.26
CA GLY A 180 -0.95 6.76 -0.63
C GLY A 180 -1.63 6.45 -1.97
N SER A 181 -1.32 5.29 -2.56
CA SER A 181 -1.99 4.83 -3.77
C SER A 181 -3.47 4.61 -3.48
N PHE A 182 -4.33 5.34 -4.19
CA PHE A 182 -5.76 5.31 -3.94
C PHE A 182 -6.44 4.08 -4.55
N PHE A 183 -5.87 3.52 -5.63
CA PHE A 183 -6.40 2.32 -6.28
C PHE A 183 -5.40 1.17 -6.20
N THR A 184 -5.92 -0.04 -5.96
CA THR A 184 -5.13 -1.26 -6.09
C THR A 184 -4.84 -1.55 -7.56
N ASN A 185 -3.78 -2.32 -7.82
CA ASN A 185 -3.52 -2.81 -9.16
C ASN A 185 -4.55 -3.89 -9.53
N PRO A 186 -5.31 -3.74 -10.62
CA PRO A 186 -6.34 -4.72 -10.99
C PRO A 186 -5.69 -6.04 -11.38
N VAL A 187 -6.25 -7.15 -10.88
CA VAL A 187 -5.90 -8.52 -11.26
C VAL A 187 -6.98 -9.05 -12.18
N LEU A 188 -6.62 -9.34 -13.42
CA LEU A 188 -7.55 -9.81 -14.45
C LEU A 188 -7.41 -11.32 -14.62
N ALA A 189 -8.55 -12.01 -14.61
CA ALA A 189 -8.61 -13.42 -15.01
C ALA A 189 -8.21 -13.58 -16.49
N ASP A 190 -7.73 -14.77 -16.84
CA ASP A 190 -7.15 -15.06 -18.15
C ASP A 190 -8.15 -14.90 -19.31
N ASP A 191 -9.45 -15.06 -19.05
CA ASP A 191 -10.53 -14.86 -20.03
C ASP A 191 -10.82 -13.38 -20.32
N ARG A 192 -10.60 -12.50 -19.33
CA ARG A 192 -10.81 -11.04 -19.43
C ARG A 192 -9.62 -10.32 -20.03
N LEU A 193 -8.39 -10.82 -19.81
CA LEU A 193 -7.16 -10.15 -20.22
C LEU A 193 -7.10 -9.84 -21.73
N PRO A 194 -7.43 -10.76 -22.67
CA PRO A 194 -7.36 -10.47 -24.10
C PRO A 194 -8.26 -9.30 -24.53
N ALA A 195 -9.47 -9.21 -23.98
CA ALA A 195 -10.40 -8.12 -24.28
C ALA A 195 -9.87 -6.76 -23.81
N VAL A 196 -9.28 -6.72 -22.61
CA VAL A 196 -8.66 -5.49 -22.07
C VAL A 196 -7.44 -5.08 -22.89
N LEU A 197 -6.57 -6.02 -23.26
CA LEU A 197 -5.40 -5.73 -24.10
C LEU A 197 -5.82 -5.22 -25.49
N ALA A 198 -6.89 -5.77 -26.08
CA ALA A 198 -7.44 -5.29 -27.33
C ALA A 198 -8.00 -3.86 -27.22
N ALA A 199 -8.71 -3.53 -26.14
CA ALA A 199 -9.20 -2.17 -25.89
C ALA A 199 -8.04 -1.17 -25.72
N ILE A 200 -7.00 -1.55 -24.99
CA ILE A 200 -5.77 -0.75 -24.85
C ILE A 200 -5.11 -0.51 -26.21
N ALA A 201 -4.92 -1.56 -27.01
CA ALA A 201 -4.30 -1.46 -28.34
C ALA A 201 -5.12 -0.60 -29.30
N ALA A 202 -6.45 -0.71 -29.26
CA ALA A 202 -7.36 0.10 -30.07
C ALA A 202 -7.25 1.60 -29.75
N ARG A 203 -7.05 1.95 -28.48
CA ARG A 203 -6.92 3.35 -28.03
C ARG A 203 -5.51 3.91 -28.22
N LEU A 204 -4.47 3.13 -27.94
CA LEU A 204 -3.09 3.62 -27.82
C LEU A 204 -2.16 3.19 -28.95
N GLY A 205 -2.59 2.27 -29.82
CA GLY A 205 -1.74 1.63 -30.84
C GLY A 205 -1.31 0.21 -30.45
N GLY A 206 -1.11 -0.65 -31.45
CA GLY A 206 -0.83 -2.08 -31.25
C GLY A 206 0.59 -2.40 -30.75
N ASP A 207 1.51 -1.45 -30.79
CA ASP A 207 2.89 -1.56 -30.33
C ASP A 207 3.07 -1.16 -28.85
N VAL A 208 2.00 -0.72 -28.19
CA VAL A 208 2.05 -0.28 -26.79
C VAL A 208 2.42 -1.43 -25.86
N ARG A 209 3.49 -1.24 -25.07
CA ARG A 209 3.89 -2.21 -24.05
C ARG A 209 3.11 -1.99 -22.75
N VAL A 210 2.23 -2.94 -22.42
CA VAL A 210 1.45 -2.93 -21.17
C VAL A 210 2.25 -3.60 -20.05
N PRO A 211 2.49 -2.93 -18.90
CA PRO A 211 3.08 -3.57 -17.73
C PRO A 211 2.17 -4.66 -17.17
N GLN A 212 2.68 -5.90 -17.16
CA GLN A 212 1.98 -7.08 -16.69
C GLN A 212 2.84 -7.77 -15.62
N PHE A 213 2.20 -8.19 -14.54
CA PHE A 213 2.84 -8.86 -13.42
C PHE A 213 2.01 -10.09 -13.02
N PRO A 214 2.62 -11.11 -12.42
CA PRO A 214 1.85 -12.20 -11.79
C PRO A 214 0.91 -11.65 -10.71
N GLY A 215 -0.32 -12.15 -10.69
CA GLY A 215 -1.31 -11.95 -9.63
C GLY A 215 -1.85 -13.29 -9.14
N ASP A 216 -2.49 -13.28 -7.98
CA ASP A 216 -2.93 -14.52 -7.29
C ASP A 216 -3.94 -15.34 -8.12
N THR A 217 -4.81 -14.66 -8.87
CA THR A 217 -5.89 -15.27 -9.67
C THR A 217 -5.85 -14.84 -11.14
N GLY A 218 -4.66 -14.45 -11.65
CA GLY A 218 -4.49 -14.05 -13.05
C GLY A 218 -3.37 -13.04 -13.25
N THR A 219 -3.53 -12.14 -14.21
CA THR A 219 -2.52 -11.14 -14.56
C THR A 219 -2.83 -9.79 -13.92
N LYS A 220 -1.88 -9.29 -13.13
CA LYS A 220 -1.95 -7.97 -12.48
C LYS A 220 -1.44 -6.89 -13.43
N LEU A 221 -2.25 -5.85 -13.66
CA LEU A 221 -1.86 -4.68 -14.46
C LEU A 221 -1.49 -3.49 -13.56
N SER A 222 -0.69 -2.55 -14.07
CA SER A 222 -0.37 -1.33 -13.32
C SER A 222 -1.53 -0.32 -13.38
N ALA A 223 -2.17 -0.05 -12.24
CA ALA A 223 -3.24 0.95 -12.13
C ALA A 223 -2.74 2.36 -12.50
N GLY A 224 -1.55 2.75 -12.04
CA GLY A 224 -0.96 4.06 -12.38
C GLY A 224 -0.72 4.23 -13.88
N TRP A 225 -0.29 3.16 -14.56
CA TRP A 225 -0.15 3.17 -16.02
C TRP A 225 -1.52 3.29 -16.70
N LEU A 226 -2.54 2.55 -16.26
CA LEU A 226 -3.89 2.65 -16.81
C LEU A 226 -4.47 4.06 -16.63
N ILE A 227 -4.32 4.66 -15.45
CA ILE A 227 -4.78 6.03 -15.14
C ILE A 227 -4.14 7.04 -16.07
N GLU A 228 -2.81 7.02 -16.20
CA GLU A 228 -2.08 7.93 -17.11
C GLU A 228 -2.53 7.76 -18.57
N ARG A 229 -2.72 6.51 -19.03
CA ARG A 229 -3.13 6.21 -20.41
C ARG A 229 -4.60 6.47 -20.69
N ALA A 230 -5.44 6.53 -19.66
CA ALA A 230 -6.82 6.98 -19.79
C ALA A 230 -6.88 8.51 -20.01
N GLY A 231 -5.85 9.25 -19.58
CA GLY A 231 -5.72 10.71 -19.77
C GLY A 231 -5.48 11.48 -18.46
N PHE A 232 -5.52 10.79 -17.32
CA PHE A 232 -5.36 11.41 -16.00
C PHE A 232 -3.88 11.43 -15.60
N THR A 233 -3.21 12.53 -15.90
CA THR A 233 -1.76 12.66 -15.65
C THR A 233 -1.48 13.32 -14.30
N LYS A 234 -0.20 13.33 -13.91
CA LYS A 234 0.25 13.95 -12.66
C LYS A 234 -0.21 15.40 -12.58
N GLY A 235 -0.82 15.77 -11.46
CA GLY A 235 -1.36 17.11 -11.25
C GLY A 235 -2.77 17.36 -11.77
N HIS A 236 -3.43 16.39 -12.43
CA HIS A 236 -4.85 16.46 -12.83
C HIS A 236 -5.77 16.81 -11.63
N PRO A 237 -6.85 17.61 -11.80
CA PRO A 237 -7.31 18.22 -13.06
C PRO A 237 -6.62 19.55 -13.42
N GLY A 238 -5.82 20.12 -12.53
CA GLY A 238 -5.15 21.40 -12.75
C GLY A 238 -4.66 22.02 -11.45
N ALA A 239 -3.88 23.09 -11.54
CA ALA A 239 -3.23 23.73 -10.38
C ALA A 239 -4.22 24.30 -9.36
N ASP A 240 -5.40 24.74 -9.82
CA ASP A 240 -6.40 25.46 -9.01
C ASP A 240 -7.38 24.54 -8.26
N ALA A 241 -7.31 23.23 -8.48
CA ALA A 241 -8.22 22.28 -7.85
C ALA A 241 -7.82 21.95 -6.40
N ALA A 242 -8.83 21.88 -5.51
CA ALA A 242 -8.63 21.56 -4.10
C ALA A 242 -8.13 20.12 -3.89
N ALA A 243 -8.64 19.16 -4.65
CA ALA A 243 -8.15 17.77 -4.73
C ALA A 243 -7.50 17.50 -6.09
N ARG A 244 -6.33 16.82 -6.10
CA ARG A 244 -5.58 16.53 -7.33
C ARG A 244 -4.87 15.19 -7.28
N LEU A 245 -4.56 14.62 -8.45
CA LEU A 245 -3.50 13.63 -8.54
C LEU A 245 -2.16 14.28 -8.19
N SER A 246 -1.34 13.60 -7.38
CA SER A 246 -0.01 14.06 -7.00
C SER A 246 0.82 14.43 -8.23
N THR A 247 1.64 15.47 -8.10
CA THR A 247 2.56 15.87 -9.19
C THR A 247 3.73 14.89 -9.35
N LYS A 248 3.91 13.98 -8.37
CA LYS A 248 4.97 12.97 -8.34
C LYS A 248 4.47 11.57 -8.70
N HIS A 249 3.23 11.21 -8.31
CA HIS A 249 2.69 9.86 -8.51
C HIS A 249 1.17 9.84 -8.80
N THR A 250 0.77 9.36 -9.97
CA THR A 250 -0.64 9.41 -10.43
C THR A 250 -1.63 8.58 -9.64
N LEU A 251 -1.18 7.61 -8.84
CA LEU A 251 -2.09 6.87 -7.97
C LEU A 251 -2.46 7.61 -6.69
N ALA A 252 -1.72 8.66 -6.32
CA ALA A 252 -1.99 9.38 -5.08
C ALA A 252 -2.96 10.53 -5.33
N LEU A 253 -4.14 10.46 -4.71
CA LEU A 253 -5.05 11.60 -4.60
C LEU A 253 -4.62 12.46 -3.42
N THR A 254 -4.49 13.76 -3.64
CA THR A 254 -3.85 14.70 -2.73
C THR A 254 -4.78 15.85 -2.38
N ASN A 255 -4.83 16.17 -1.09
CA ASN A 255 -5.45 17.39 -0.60
C ASN A 255 -4.48 18.56 -0.79
N ARG A 256 -4.88 19.61 -1.51
CA ARG A 256 -4.05 20.79 -1.76
C ARG A 256 -4.15 21.86 -0.69
N GLY A 257 -4.79 21.56 0.44
CA GLY A 257 -4.89 22.39 1.64
C GLY A 257 -6.34 22.53 2.11
N SER A 258 -7.31 22.49 1.20
CA SER A 258 -8.72 22.74 1.47
C SER A 258 -9.68 21.73 0.85
N ALA A 259 -9.19 20.56 0.40
CA ALA A 259 -10.05 19.52 -0.16
C ALA A 259 -10.98 18.97 0.91
N SER A 260 -12.25 18.83 0.56
CA SER A 260 -13.20 18.00 1.30
C SER A 260 -13.03 16.52 0.91
N THR A 261 -13.63 15.62 1.68
CA THR A 261 -13.72 14.21 1.32
C THR A 261 -14.51 14.02 0.03
N GLU A 262 -15.58 14.78 -0.21
CA GLU A 262 -16.29 14.73 -1.48
C GLU A 262 -15.44 15.21 -2.67
N ASP A 263 -14.57 16.21 -2.52
CA ASP A 263 -13.64 16.60 -3.60
C ASP A 263 -12.73 15.42 -4.01
N LEU A 264 -12.21 14.69 -3.01
CA LEU A 264 -11.37 13.51 -3.24
C LEU A 264 -12.19 12.35 -3.84
N LEU A 265 -13.42 12.12 -3.36
CA LEU A 265 -14.31 11.08 -3.90
C LEU A 265 -14.72 11.38 -5.34
N ALA A 266 -15.05 12.63 -5.66
CA ALA A 266 -15.39 13.06 -7.02
C ALA A 266 -14.24 12.80 -7.98
N LEU A 267 -13.02 13.21 -7.62
CA LEU A 267 -11.82 12.92 -8.41
C LEU A 267 -11.57 11.41 -8.56
N ALA A 268 -11.79 10.64 -7.49
CA ALA A 268 -11.62 9.20 -7.54
C ALA A 268 -12.65 8.52 -8.46
N ARG A 269 -13.92 8.95 -8.42
CA ARG A 269 -14.96 8.46 -9.35
C ARG A 269 -14.62 8.81 -10.79
N GLU A 270 -14.21 10.05 -11.06
CA GLU A 270 -13.78 10.50 -12.40
C GLU A 270 -12.67 9.59 -12.96
N VAL A 271 -11.61 9.36 -12.18
CA VAL A 271 -10.48 8.51 -12.61
C VAL A 271 -10.92 7.06 -12.82
N ARG A 272 -11.67 6.49 -11.88
CA ARG A 272 -12.15 5.10 -11.98
C ARG A 272 -13.04 4.90 -13.21
N ASP A 273 -14.00 5.80 -13.40
CA ASP A 273 -14.99 5.69 -14.46
C ASP A 273 -14.33 5.94 -15.83
N GLY A 274 -13.38 6.88 -15.92
CA GLY A 274 -12.60 7.09 -17.13
C GLY A 274 -11.67 5.93 -17.50
N VAL A 275 -11.08 5.22 -16.53
CA VAL A 275 -10.32 3.98 -16.80
C VAL A 275 -11.24 2.85 -17.26
N GLN A 276 -12.42 2.73 -16.65
CA GLN A 276 -13.45 1.77 -17.06
C GLN A 276 -13.93 2.06 -18.48
N GLU A 277 -14.18 3.31 -18.84
CA GLU A 277 -14.57 3.72 -20.18
C GLU A 277 -13.45 3.47 -21.20
N ALA A 278 -12.20 3.81 -20.86
CA ALA A 278 -11.07 3.69 -21.77
C ALA A 278 -10.68 2.22 -22.06
N PHE A 279 -10.74 1.34 -21.05
CA PHE A 279 -10.13 0.01 -21.11
C PHE A 279 -11.03 -1.14 -20.64
N GLY A 280 -12.23 -0.85 -20.15
CA GLY A 280 -13.12 -1.87 -19.58
C GLY A 280 -12.63 -2.45 -18.24
N VAL A 281 -11.76 -1.71 -17.54
CA VAL A 281 -11.17 -2.10 -16.25
C VAL A 281 -11.70 -1.19 -15.15
N ARG A 282 -12.37 -1.76 -14.15
CA ARG A 282 -12.84 -1.02 -12.98
C ARG A 282 -11.77 -1.06 -11.91
N LEU A 283 -11.29 0.10 -11.50
CA LEU A 283 -10.33 0.22 -10.40
C LEU A 283 -11.03 0.11 -9.04
N GLU A 284 -10.39 -0.59 -8.11
CA GLU A 284 -10.88 -0.75 -6.74
C GLU A 284 -10.12 0.19 -5.79
N PRO A 285 -10.83 0.94 -4.93
CA PRO A 285 -10.20 1.79 -3.94
C PRO A 285 -9.43 0.96 -2.88
N GLU A 286 -8.23 1.41 -2.52
CA GLU A 286 -7.42 0.83 -1.44
C GLU A 286 -7.75 1.45 -0.07
N PRO A 287 -7.93 2.78 0.08
CA PRO A 287 -8.28 3.38 1.36
C PRO A 287 -9.67 2.98 1.86
N VAL A 288 -9.79 2.75 3.17
CA VAL A 288 -11.08 2.50 3.84
C VAL A 288 -11.90 3.79 3.86
N THR A 289 -13.20 3.70 3.55
CA THR A 289 -14.15 4.81 3.70
C THR A 289 -15.00 4.62 4.97
N VAL A 290 -15.31 5.73 5.64
CA VAL A 290 -16.12 5.76 6.88
C VAL A 290 -17.16 6.86 6.74
N GLY A 291 -18.44 6.48 6.75
CA GLY A 291 -19.55 7.41 6.50
C GLY A 291 -19.72 7.84 5.04
N CYS A 292 -18.90 7.33 4.11
CA CYS A 292 -18.96 7.68 2.69
C CYS A 292 -18.66 6.50 1.77
N THR A 293 -18.97 6.63 0.48
CA THR A 293 -18.81 5.58 -0.54
C THR A 293 -18.28 6.11 -1.86
N ILE A 294 -17.56 5.26 -2.58
CA ILE A 294 -17.03 5.50 -3.92
C ILE A 294 -17.63 4.54 -4.94
#